data_AF-A0A8T5JR29-F1
#
_entry.id   AF-A0A8T5JR29-F1
#
_cell.length_a   1.000
_cell.length_b   1.000
_cell.length_c   1.000
_cell.angle_alpha   90.00
_cell.angle_beta   90.00
_cell.angle_gamma   90.00
#
_symmetry.space_group_name_H-M   'P 1'
#
loop_
_entity.id
_entity.type
_entity.pdbx_description
1 polymer ?
#
loop_
_entity_poly.entity_id
_entity_poly.type
_entity_poly.pdbx_seq_one_letter_code
_entity_poly.pdbx_strand_id
1 'polypeptide(L)'
;MSDKLVLETLLDENTVLREFLGGIPDDLDLGSLEREAFTYLGEWRSAMKQGKDYGFAYRMGIKENVVDSEGDPATLIMYFVNPLVERGTVLSVEDNKDLIKNIKTLVSMTSLIQQMRYGENSVVCTLPPPEYMLNELLKDLG
;
A
#
# COMPACT_ATOMS: atom_id res chain seq x y z
N MET A 1 -16.50 26.47 -11.55
CA MET A 1 -15.57 26.27 -10.42
C MET A 1 -15.27 24.79 -10.39
N SER A 2 -14.00 24.41 -10.49
CA SER A 2 -13.59 23.00 -10.40
C SER A 2 -13.62 22.65 -8.93
N ASP A 3 -14.66 21.94 -8.49
CA ASP A 3 -14.69 21.34 -7.16
C ASP A 3 -13.57 20.31 -7.11
N LYS A 4 -12.44 20.73 -6.54
CA LYS A 4 -11.27 19.88 -6.36
C LYS A 4 -11.68 18.83 -5.34
N LEU A 5 -11.82 17.58 -5.76
CA LEU A 5 -12.10 16.45 -4.87
C LEU A 5 -11.04 16.44 -3.77
N VAL A 6 -11.44 16.74 -2.53
CA VAL A 6 -10.55 16.72 -1.37
C VAL A 6 -10.65 15.34 -0.75
N LEU A 7 -9.53 14.60 -0.79
CA LEU A 7 -9.43 13.28 -0.20
C LEU A 7 -8.72 13.33 1.16
N GLU A 8 -9.15 12.47 2.08
CA GLU A 8 -8.59 12.30 3.41
C GLU A 8 -8.04 10.87 3.58
N THR A 9 -7.02 10.73 4.42
CA THR A 9 -6.36 9.46 4.71
C THR A 9 -7.08 8.75 5.86
N LEU A 10 -7.47 7.49 5.68
CA LEU A 10 -8.20 6.76 6.74
C LEU A 10 -7.29 6.00 7.72
N LEU A 11 -5.98 5.93 7.45
CA LEU A 11 -5.09 5.09 8.24
C LEU A 11 -4.99 5.54 9.70
N ASP A 12 -5.12 6.82 10.01
CA ASP A 12 -5.05 7.30 11.39
C ASP A 12 -6.27 6.95 12.24
N GLU A 13 -7.39 6.63 11.59
CA GLU A 13 -8.69 6.48 12.26
C GLU A 13 -9.23 5.04 12.23
N ASN A 14 -8.65 4.15 11.41
CA ASN A 14 -9.25 2.85 11.10
C ASN A 14 -8.36 1.64 11.46
N THR A 15 -8.59 1.09 12.66
CA THR A 15 -7.88 -0.09 13.20
C THR A 15 -8.01 -1.33 12.30
N VAL A 16 -9.18 -1.58 11.71
CA VAL A 16 -9.41 -2.76 10.85
C VAL A 16 -8.55 -2.73 9.59
N LEU A 17 -8.38 -1.54 9.00
CA LEU A 17 -7.52 -1.36 7.84
C LEU A 17 -6.03 -1.51 8.21
N ARG A 18 -5.62 -1.03 9.39
CA ARG A 18 -4.25 -1.24 9.91
C ARG A 18 -3.95 -2.73 10.13
N GLU A 19 -4.87 -3.46 10.76
CA GLU A 19 -4.74 -4.91 10.95
C GLU A 19 -4.69 -5.65 9.61
N PHE A 20 -5.50 -5.23 8.64
CA PHE A 20 -5.52 -5.83 7.31
C PHE A 20 -4.23 -5.60 6.51
N LEU A 21 -3.65 -4.39 6.56
CA LEU A 21 -2.48 -4.07 5.76
C LEU A 21 -1.29 -4.97 6.07
N GLY A 22 -1.38 -5.89 7.03
CA GLY A 22 -0.45 -6.98 7.17
C GLY A 22 0.84 -6.39 7.66
N GLY A 23 1.04 -6.42 8.97
CA GLY A 23 2.35 -6.11 9.51
C GLY A 23 3.44 -6.83 8.71
N ILE A 24 4.61 -6.22 8.69
CA ILE A 24 5.83 -6.86 8.22
C ILE A 24 5.86 -8.28 8.79
N PRO A 25 6.04 -9.33 7.99
CA PRO A 25 6.18 -10.68 8.53
C PRO A 25 7.23 -10.68 9.65
N ASP A 26 6.90 -11.22 10.82
CA ASP A 26 7.76 -11.15 12.02
C ASP A 26 9.17 -11.74 11.78
N ASP A 27 9.29 -12.57 10.73
CA ASP A 27 10.49 -13.24 10.28
C ASP A 27 11.30 -12.48 9.22
N LEU A 28 10.88 -11.26 8.84
CA LEU A 28 11.56 -10.41 7.87
C LEU A 28 12.15 -9.14 8.51
N ASP A 29 13.48 -9.03 8.50
CA ASP A 29 14.16 -7.78 8.87
C ASP A 29 14.13 -6.78 7.70
N LEU A 30 13.20 -5.81 7.76
CA LEU A 30 13.12 -4.75 6.75
C LEU A 30 14.16 -3.66 6.93
N GLY A 31 14.96 -3.66 8.00
CA GLY A 31 15.81 -2.52 8.34
C GLY A 31 15.00 -1.21 8.44
N SER A 32 15.63 -0.08 8.13
CA SER A 32 14.92 1.21 8.07
C SER A 32 14.03 1.29 6.82
N LEU A 33 12.79 1.80 6.97
CA LEU A 33 11.92 2.19 5.83
C LEU A 33 12.24 3.61 5.35
N GLU A 34 13.51 4.00 5.43
CA GLU A 34 14.00 5.27 4.92
C GLU A 34 13.85 5.32 3.40
N ARG A 35 13.84 6.54 2.86
CA ARG A 35 13.52 6.78 1.45
C ARG A 35 14.47 6.05 0.50
N GLU A 36 15.73 5.91 0.89
CA GLU A 36 16.81 5.30 0.12
C GLU A 36 16.93 3.79 0.34
N ALA A 37 16.14 3.19 1.25
CA ALA A 37 16.29 1.79 1.64
C ALA A 37 15.70 0.79 0.63
N PHE A 38 14.97 1.26 -0.38
CA PHE A 38 14.34 0.43 -1.41
C PHE A 38 14.10 1.21 -2.71
N THR A 39 13.86 0.46 -3.79
CA THR A 39 13.62 1.02 -5.13
C THR A 39 12.13 1.14 -5.40
N TYR A 40 11.66 2.33 -5.79
CA TYR A 40 10.25 2.54 -6.15
C TYR A 40 9.94 2.04 -7.56
N LEU A 41 8.83 1.32 -7.71
CA LEU A 41 8.33 0.89 -9.02
C LEU A 41 7.35 1.90 -9.62
N GLY A 42 7.81 3.15 -9.71
CA GLY A 42 7.07 4.27 -10.31
C GLY A 42 6.37 5.18 -9.30
N GLU A 43 5.43 5.96 -9.81
CA GLU A 43 4.67 6.96 -9.06
C GLU A 43 3.47 6.36 -8.31
N TRP A 44 2.85 7.19 -7.47
CA TRP A 44 1.56 6.88 -6.85
C TRP A 44 0.50 6.56 -7.90
N ARG A 45 -0.32 5.56 -7.58
CA ARG A 45 -1.49 5.18 -8.35
C ARG A 45 -2.70 5.17 -7.45
N SER A 46 -3.84 5.61 -7.95
CA SER A 46 -5.09 5.63 -7.19
C SER A 46 -6.20 4.88 -7.91
N ALA A 47 -6.99 4.14 -7.16
CA ALA A 47 -8.23 3.52 -7.63
C ALA A 47 -9.39 3.99 -6.77
N MET A 48 -10.19 4.91 -7.32
CA MET A 48 -11.48 5.29 -6.74
C MET A 48 -12.55 4.30 -7.18
N LYS A 49 -13.43 3.90 -6.26
CA LYS A 49 -14.54 3.00 -6.60
C LYS A 49 -15.59 3.80 -7.38
N GLN A 50 -15.97 3.30 -8.56
CA GLN A 50 -16.95 4.00 -9.40
C GLN A 50 -18.28 4.19 -8.64
N GLY A 51 -18.80 5.42 -8.67
CA GLY A 51 -20.04 5.79 -7.98
C GLY A 51 -19.94 5.74 -6.46
N LYS A 52 -18.73 5.80 -5.90
CA LYS A 52 -18.47 5.82 -4.46
C LYS A 52 -17.41 6.87 -4.13
N ASP A 53 -17.52 7.41 -2.92
CA ASP A 53 -16.69 8.53 -2.45
C ASP A 53 -15.45 8.01 -1.71
N TYR A 54 -14.95 6.84 -2.10
CA TYR A 54 -13.79 6.19 -1.48
C TYR A 54 -13.00 5.33 -2.45
N GLY A 55 -11.76 5.05 -2.06
CA GLY A 55 -10.82 4.26 -2.82
C GLY A 55 -9.54 4.06 -2.03
N PHE A 56 -8.45 3.85 -2.77
CA PHE A 56 -7.12 3.79 -2.17
C PHE A 56 -6.09 4.32 -3.16
N ALA A 57 -5.02 4.88 -2.63
CA ALA A 57 -3.77 5.09 -3.34
C ALA A 57 -2.77 4.01 -2.94
N TYR A 58 -1.89 3.65 -3.86
CA TYR A 58 -0.78 2.75 -3.59
C TYR A 58 0.47 3.13 -4.36
N ARG A 59 1.62 2.77 -3.79
CA ARG A 59 2.92 2.81 -4.44
C ARG A 59 3.66 1.52 -4.16
N MET A 60 4.36 1.00 -5.15
CA MET A 60 5.14 -0.22 -5.02
C MET A 60 6.61 0.10 -4.77
N GLY A 61 7.25 -0.67 -3.90
CA GLY A 61 8.69 -0.64 -3.65
C GLY A 61 9.28 -2.04 -3.71
N ILE A 62 10.58 -2.13 -4.00
CA ILE A 62 11.34 -3.38 -3.98
C ILE A 62 12.58 -3.21 -3.13
N LYS A 63 12.80 -4.18 -2.26
CA LYS A 63 14.06 -4.35 -1.54
C LYS A 63 14.67 -5.70 -1.92
N GLU A 64 15.84 -5.67 -2.54
CA GLU A 64 16.59 -6.87 -2.91
C GLU A 64 17.56 -7.27 -1.79
N ASN A 65 18.01 -8.53 -1.79
CA ASN A 65 18.94 -9.09 -0.83
C ASN A 65 18.45 -8.99 0.63
N VAL A 66 17.14 -9.13 0.84
CA VAL A 66 16.60 -9.34 2.18
C VAL A 66 16.88 -10.80 2.55
N VAL A 67 17.26 -11.04 3.81
CA VAL A 67 17.52 -12.40 4.29
C VAL A 67 16.21 -12.93 4.89
N ASP A 68 15.73 -14.08 4.43
CA ASP A 68 14.58 -14.75 5.04
C ASP A 68 14.95 -15.48 6.34
N SER A 69 13.98 -16.14 6.96
CA SER A 69 14.19 -16.88 8.21
C SER A 69 15.14 -18.08 8.10
N GLU A 70 15.40 -18.57 6.88
CA GLU A 70 16.31 -19.69 6.62
C GLU A 70 17.73 -19.21 6.24
N GLY A 71 17.92 -17.91 6.06
CA GLY A 71 19.19 -17.30 5.70
C GLY A 71 19.37 -17.10 4.19
N ASP A 72 18.33 -17.36 3.40
CA ASP A 72 18.39 -17.26 1.95
C ASP A 72 18.05 -15.85 1.46
N PRO A 73 18.70 -15.38 0.38
CA PRO A 73 18.42 -14.07 -0.19
C PRO A 73 17.05 -14.10 -0.90
N ALA A 74 16.17 -13.22 -0.46
CA ALA A 74 14.85 -12.99 -1.01
C ALA A 74 14.71 -11.57 -1.57
N THR A 75 13.79 -11.43 -2.51
CA THR A 75 13.33 -10.12 -2.98
C THR A 75 12.03 -9.76 -2.30
N LEU A 76 11.99 -8.63 -1.61
CA LEU A 76 10.76 -8.13 -1.01
C LEU A 76 10.07 -7.15 -1.94
N ILE A 77 8.80 -7.43 -2.24
CA ILE A 77 7.90 -6.57 -2.97
C ILE A 77 6.94 -5.93 -1.95
N MET A 78 7.04 -4.62 -1.77
CA MET A 78 6.26 -3.84 -0.82
C MET A 78 5.15 -3.07 -1.55
N TYR A 79 3.94 -3.14 -1.01
CA TYR A 79 2.80 -2.32 -1.44
C TYR A 79 2.47 -1.31 -0.34
N PHE A 80 2.92 -0.07 -0.50
CA PHE A 80 2.52 1.03 0.38
C PHE A 80 1.12 1.47 -0.01
N VAL A 81 0.12 1.21 0.83
CA VAL A 81 -1.29 1.45 0.50
C VAL A 81 -1.91 2.43 1.49
N ASN A 82 -2.50 3.49 0.96
CA ASN A 82 -3.26 4.46 1.72
C ASN A 82 -4.73 4.46 1.26
N PRO A 83 -5.65 3.92 2.06
CA PRO A 83 -7.09 4.17 1.94
C PRO A 83 -7.43 5.66 1.83
N LEU A 84 -8.26 6.01 0.85
CA LEU A 84 -8.70 7.37 0.57
C LEU A 84 -10.23 7.47 0.65
N VAL A 85 -10.70 8.59 1.17
CA VAL A 85 -12.13 8.91 1.25
C VAL A 85 -12.35 10.38 0.93
N GLU A 86 -13.49 10.73 0.34
CA GLU A 86 -13.90 12.13 0.26
C GLU A 86 -14.16 12.70 1.66
N ARG A 87 -13.72 13.94 1.86
CA ARG A 87 -13.89 14.65 3.14
C ARG A 87 -15.34 14.59 3.64
N GLY A 88 -15.51 14.17 4.90
CA GLY A 88 -16.81 14.10 5.56
C GLY A 88 -17.61 12.82 5.29
N THR A 89 -17.11 11.92 4.45
CA THR A 89 -17.73 10.61 4.22
C THR A 89 -17.36 9.64 5.33
N VAL A 90 -18.38 9.00 5.91
CA VAL A 90 -18.22 7.96 6.92
C VAL A 90 -18.38 6.59 6.25
N LEU A 91 -17.34 5.77 6.29
CA LEU A 91 -17.39 4.43 5.72
C LEU A 91 -18.16 3.46 6.61
N SER A 92 -19.04 2.67 5.99
CA SER A 92 -19.66 1.54 6.68
C SER A 92 -18.67 0.39 6.88
N VAL A 93 -19.02 -0.58 7.73
CA VAL A 93 -18.25 -1.83 7.87
C VAL A 93 -18.16 -2.56 6.53
N GLU A 94 -19.20 -2.51 5.70
CA GLU A 94 -19.21 -3.17 4.40
C GLU A 94 -18.31 -2.45 3.38
N ASP A 95 -18.30 -1.12 3.38
CA ASP A 95 -17.38 -0.34 2.54
C ASP A 95 -15.92 -0.63 2.88
N ASN A 96 -15.60 -0.78 4.17
CA ASN A 96 -14.27 -1.18 4.62
C ASN A 96 -13.89 -2.58 4.12
N LYS A 97 -14.80 -3.56 4.21
CA LYS A 97 -14.56 -4.92 3.67
C LYS A 97 -14.34 -4.91 2.16
N ASP A 98 -15.14 -4.14 1.44
CA ASP A 98 -15.00 -3.97 -0.01
C ASP A 98 -13.66 -3.33 -0.37
N LEU A 99 -13.24 -2.32 0.39
CA LEU A 99 -11.95 -1.67 0.18
C LEU A 99 -10.78 -2.66 0.38
N ILE A 100 -10.82 -3.43 1.46
CA ILE A 100 -9.87 -4.50 1.75
C ILE A 100 -9.83 -5.53 0.63
N LYS A 101 -10.99 -5.95 0.12
CA LYS A 101 -11.10 -6.90 -0.98
C LYS A 101 -10.47 -6.37 -2.27
N ASN A 102 -10.68 -5.10 -2.57
CA ASN A 102 -10.09 -4.46 -3.75
C ASN A 102 -8.56 -4.37 -3.64
N ILE A 103 -8.04 -4.02 -2.47
CA ILE A 103 -6.59 -3.99 -2.21
C ILE A 103 -6.00 -5.40 -2.37
N LYS A 104 -6.61 -6.43 -1.75
CA LYS A 104 -6.19 -7.83 -1.92
C LYS A 104 -6.15 -8.25 -3.38
N THR A 105 -7.19 -7.92 -4.14
CA THR A 105 -7.28 -8.27 -5.56
C THR A 105 -6.15 -7.61 -6.35
N LEU A 106 -5.88 -6.32 -6.11
CA LEU A 106 -4.77 -5.61 -6.74
C LEU A 106 -3.44 -6.28 -6.40
N VAL A 107 -3.14 -6.48 -5.10
CA VAL A 107 -1.88 -7.05 -4.63
C VAL A 107 -1.67 -8.42 -5.26
N SER A 108 -2.66 -9.31 -5.23
CA SER A 108 -2.54 -10.65 -5.84
C SER A 108 -2.30 -10.61 -7.35
N MET A 109 -2.96 -9.72 -8.07
CA MET A 109 -2.78 -9.62 -9.53
C MET A 109 -1.41 -9.05 -9.90
N THR A 110 -0.95 -8.06 -9.16
CA THR A 110 0.30 -7.36 -9.44
C THR A 110 1.51 -8.09 -8.89
N SER A 111 1.36 -8.83 -7.78
CA SER A 111 2.41 -9.66 -7.21
C SER A 111 2.84 -10.76 -8.17
N LEU A 112 1.91 -11.44 -8.83
CA LEU A 112 2.25 -12.47 -9.83
C LEU A 112 3.14 -11.90 -10.95
N ILE A 113 2.85 -10.68 -11.41
CA ILE A 113 3.67 -10.00 -12.43
C ILE A 113 5.07 -9.69 -11.89
N GLN A 114 5.17 -9.23 -10.64
CA GLN A 114 6.47 -8.93 -10.03
C GLN A 114 7.27 -10.21 -9.73
N GLN A 115 6.64 -11.26 -9.23
CA GLN A 115 7.30 -12.55 -8.97
C GLN A 115 7.86 -13.16 -10.27
N MET A 116 7.14 -13.05 -11.40
CA MET A 116 7.68 -13.45 -12.70
C MET A 116 8.89 -12.62 -13.14
N ARG A 117 9.03 -11.37 -12.68
CA ARG A 117 10.15 -10.48 -13.02
C ARG A 117 11.36 -10.64 -12.09
N TYR A 118 11.12 -10.86 -10.80
CA TYR A 118 12.15 -10.86 -9.76
C TYR A 118 12.50 -12.26 -9.21
N GLY A 119 11.81 -13.31 -9.68
CA GLY A 119 12.11 -14.70 -9.36
C GLY A 119 11.22 -15.29 -8.28
N GLU A 120 11.33 -16.62 -8.12
CA GLU A 120 10.44 -17.40 -7.24
C GLU A 120 10.66 -17.12 -5.75
N ASN A 121 11.86 -16.67 -5.34
CA ASN A 121 12.14 -16.31 -3.94
C ASN A 121 11.73 -14.87 -3.59
N SER A 122 10.50 -14.52 -3.97
CA SER A 122 9.94 -13.18 -3.80
C SER A 122 8.84 -13.17 -2.74
N VAL A 123 9.03 -12.36 -1.70
CA VAL A 123 8.05 -12.15 -0.62
C VAL A 123 7.24 -10.89 -0.93
N VAL A 124 5.94 -10.94 -0.65
CA VAL A 124 5.01 -9.82 -0.90
C VAL A 124 4.42 -9.37 0.42
N CYS A 125 4.50 -8.06 0.70
CA CYS A 125 3.83 -7.46 1.84
C CYS A 125 3.07 -6.20 1.44
N THR A 126 2.04 -5.89 2.22
CA THR A 126 1.34 -4.61 2.16
C THR A 126 1.78 -3.82 3.39
N LEU A 127 1.87 -2.50 3.31
CA LEU A 127 2.35 -1.67 4.42
C LEU A 127 1.58 -0.34 4.43
N PRO A 128 1.34 0.27 5.61
CA PRO A 128 1.00 1.68 5.65
C PRO A 128 2.20 2.50 5.12
N PRO A 129 1.98 3.57 4.34
CA PRO A 129 3.07 4.42 3.91
C PRO A 129 3.68 5.16 5.10
N PRO A 130 5.02 5.31 5.16
CA PRO A 130 5.66 6.15 6.15
C PRO A 130 5.26 7.63 5.98
N GLU A 131 5.43 8.44 7.02
CA GLU A 131 4.96 9.83 7.04
C GLU A 131 5.45 10.67 5.86
N TYR A 132 6.71 10.51 5.43
CA TYR A 132 7.23 11.23 4.27
C TYR A 132 6.50 10.87 2.97
N MET A 133 6.07 9.62 2.81
CA MET A 133 5.29 9.16 1.66
C MET A 133 3.86 9.69 1.70
N LEU A 134 3.26 9.77 2.89
CA LEU A 134 1.95 10.42 3.05
C LEU A 134 2.04 11.91 2.68
N ASN A 135 3.11 12.60 3.08
CA ASN A 135 3.35 13.99 2.69
C ASN A 135 3.57 14.17 1.18
N GLU A 136 4.18 13.21 0.49
CA GLU A 136 4.25 13.19 -0.98
C GLU A 136 2.86 13.01 -1.60
N LEU A 137 2.12 12.00 -1.15
CA LEU A 137 0.77 11.72 -1.64
C LEU A 137 -0.18 12.92 -1.45
N LEU A 138 -0.14 13.57 -0.29
CA LEU A 138 -0.97 14.73 0.00
C LEU A 138 -0.64 15.95 -0.87
N LYS A 139 0.62 16.09 -1.32
CA LYS A 139 0.99 17.12 -2.31
C LYS A 139 0.43 16.80 -3.69
N ASP A 140 0.42 15.53 -4.07
CA ASP A 140 -0.11 15.08 -5.37
C ASP A 140 -1.64 15.13 -5.45
N LEU A 141 -2.32 14.97 -4.30
CA LEU A 141 -3.76 15.13 -4.17
C LEU A 141 -4.20 16.60 -4.00
N GLY A 142 -3.25 17.49 -3.68
CA GLY A 142 -3.43 18.93 -3.43
C GLY A 142 -3.21 19.81 -4.65
#